data_AF-A0A965R4T6-F1
#
_entry.id   AF-A0A965R4T6-F1
#
_cell.length_a   1.000
_cell.length_b   1.000
_cell.length_c   1.000
_cell.angle_alpha   90.00
_cell.angle_beta   90.00
_cell.angle_gamma   90.00
#
_symmetry.space_group_name_H-M   'P 1'
#
loop_
_entity.id
_entity.type
_entity.pdbx_description
1 polymer ?
#
loop_
_entity_poly.entity_id
_entity_poly.type
_entity_poly.pdbx_seq_one_letter_code
_entity_poly.pdbx_strand_id
1 'polypeptide(L)'
;MNERFEISPRLRNTSLALIAVGIIALVAGLFNLKLSHDHVDQTRFWIVLLHNSVFFAMVTVASIFILAATSLAQGGWIVAYRRVPEAIGANMWLFGGIAVVVLLSIVYFFQIDGHNPIFHWVHPDGDAILEGKKAFLNPTMFTAFTVITVALWSYFGFKFRAISLAQDLAPKGKTKLYFYNMKIAALFLVVFCLTMMSTTPWLWVMSIDAHWYSTLFSWYNFASSFVSGMAMIMLWVVYLKNQGNLKIVNKEHIHDLGKFLFAFSVFWTYLWFSQFMLIWYANIPEETTYFKVRMQGPYSIIFYANFIINFIMPILILMARPSKRNYFTVTFMAMIIVFGHWLDFFQMEMPGPLGAHWHLGWYEIGIFAGFIGLFIFAVSKSLAKHSLVTSNNPLLKETIIHQS
;
A
#
# COMPACT_ATOMS: atom_id res chain seq x y z
N MET A 1 -13.44 -14.88 27.02
CA MET A 1 -13.57 -15.29 25.61
C MET A 1 -12.17 -15.41 25.02
N ASN A 2 -11.60 -16.62 24.97
CA ASN A 2 -10.33 -16.87 24.29
C ASN A 2 -10.65 -17.20 22.82
N GLU A 3 -11.09 -16.21 22.06
CA GLU A 3 -11.29 -16.36 20.61
C GLU A 3 -9.92 -16.25 19.93
N ARG A 4 -9.16 -17.35 19.97
CA ARG A 4 -7.93 -17.48 19.20
C ARG A 4 -8.29 -17.79 17.76
N PHE A 5 -7.73 -17.02 16.83
CA PHE A 5 -7.88 -17.28 15.41
C PHE A 5 -7.09 -18.53 15.03
N GLU A 6 -7.79 -19.56 14.55
CA GLU A 6 -7.15 -20.70 13.92
C GLU A 6 -7.13 -20.52 12.40
N ILE A 7 -5.96 -20.76 11.79
CA ILE A 7 -5.79 -20.62 10.35
C ILE A 7 -6.49 -21.81 9.69
N SER A 8 -7.57 -21.55 8.97
CA SER A 8 -8.27 -22.61 8.24
C SER A 8 -7.34 -23.28 7.21
N PRO A 9 -7.39 -24.61 7.04
CA PRO A 9 -6.58 -25.30 6.04
C PRO A 9 -6.79 -24.75 4.63
N ARG A 10 -8.02 -24.32 4.32
CA ARG A 10 -8.36 -23.68 3.03
C ARG A 10 -7.57 -22.39 2.83
N LEU A 11 -7.60 -21.45 3.79
CA LEU A 11 -6.89 -20.18 3.69
C LEU A 11 -5.36 -20.37 3.59
N ARG A 12 -4.83 -21.32 4.36
CA ARG A 12 -3.41 -21.70 4.27
C ARG A 12 -3.06 -22.25 2.90
N ASN A 13 -3.85 -23.18 2.36
CA ASN A 13 -3.56 -23.80 1.07
C ASN A 13 -3.73 -22.81 -0.09
N THR A 14 -4.73 -21.91 -0.04
CA THR A 14 -4.89 -20.86 -1.06
C THR A 14 -3.73 -19.86 -1.03
N SER A 15 -3.27 -19.44 0.15
CA SER A 15 -2.10 -18.56 0.25
C SER A 15 -0.82 -19.23 -0.25
N LEU A 16 -0.59 -20.49 0.10
CA LEU A 16 0.56 -21.25 -0.41
C LEU A 16 0.49 -21.47 -1.93
N ALA A 17 -0.68 -21.73 -2.49
CA ALA A 17 -0.87 -21.87 -3.94
C ALA A 17 -0.55 -20.55 -4.67
N LEU A 18 -1.03 -19.41 -4.15
CA LEU A 18 -0.72 -18.10 -4.70
C LEU A 18 0.77 -17.76 -4.61
N ILE A 19 1.42 -18.07 -3.48
CA ILE A 19 2.87 -17.95 -3.32
C ILE A 19 3.60 -18.82 -4.36
N ALA A 20 3.15 -20.06 -4.56
CA ALA A 20 3.75 -20.96 -5.55
C ALA A 20 3.63 -20.38 -6.97
N VAL A 21 2.47 -19.84 -7.36
CA VAL A 21 2.28 -19.13 -8.64
C VAL A 21 3.25 -17.96 -8.76
N GLY A 22 3.42 -17.16 -7.70
CA GLY A 22 4.38 -16.06 -7.68
C GLY A 22 5.83 -16.50 -7.81
N ILE A 23 6.23 -17.58 -7.13
CA ILE A 23 7.57 -18.15 -7.25
C ILE A 23 7.81 -18.69 -8.66
N ILE A 24 6.84 -19.39 -9.24
CA ILE A 24 6.93 -19.88 -10.62
C ILE A 24 7.08 -18.70 -11.58
N ALA A 25 6.29 -17.63 -11.40
CA ALA A 25 6.40 -16.43 -12.22
C ALA A 25 7.76 -15.75 -12.06
N LEU A 26 8.29 -15.64 -10.83
CA LEU A 26 9.62 -15.08 -10.56
C LEU A 26 10.73 -15.90 -11.21
N VAL A 27 10.68 -17.23 -11.07
CA VAL A 27 11.67 -18.15 -11.66
C VAL A 27 11.62 -18.10 -13.19
N ALA A 28 10.41 -18.17 -13.77
CA ALA A 28 10.24 -18.02 -15.22
C ALA A 28 10.70 -16.64 -15.72
N GLY A 29 10.45 -15.58 -14.95
CA GLY A 29 10.96 -14.23 -15.22
C GLY A 29 12.49 -14.16 -15.18
N LEU A 30 13.13 -14.82 -14.21
CA LEU A 30 14.59 -14.91 -14.11
C LEU A 30 15.21 -15.70 -15.27
N PHE A 31 14.54 -16.77 -15.73
CA PHE A 31 14.97 -17.49 -16.93
C PHE A 31 14.84 -16.62 -18.17
N ASN A 32 13.73 -15.89 -18.31
CA ASN A 32 13.54 -14.96 -19.42
C ASN A 32 14.59 -13.83 -19.38
N LEU A 33 14.86 -13.25 -18.21
CA LEU A 33 15.92 -12.25 -18.00
C LEU A 33 17.31 -12.73 -18.46
N LYS A 34 17.65 -13.99 -18.20
CA LYS A 34 18.94 -14.57 -18.59
C LYS A 34 19.03 -14.94 -20.07
N LEU A 35 17.90 -15.27 -20.69
CA LEU A 35 17.83 -15.74 -22.08
C LEU A 35 17.54 -14.60 -23.07
N SER A 36 16.87 -13.54 -22.62
CA SER A 36 16.51 -12.39 -23.45
C SER A 36 17.63 -11.36 -23.47
N HIS A 37 18.03 -11.00 -24.69
CA HIS A 37 18.93 -9.87 -24.95
C HIS A 37 18.15 -8.55 -25.17
N ASP A 38 16.82 -8.57 -25.10
CA ASP A 38 16.01 -7.37 -25.27
C ASP A 38 16.00 -6.53 -23.98
N HIS A 39 16.42 -5.27 -24.11
CA HIS A 39 16.45 -4.30 -23.00
C HIS A 39 15.07 -4.08 -22.38
N VAL A 40 13.99 -4.21 -23.17
CA VAL A 40 12.61 -4.04 -22.69
C VAL A 40 12.24 -5.17 -21.73
N ASP A 41 12.51 -6.43 -22.08
CA ASP A 41 12.21 -7.59 -21.24
C ASP A 41 12.99 -7.57 -19.94
N GLN A 42 14.27 -7.16 -19.99
CA GLN A 42 15.10 -7.03 -18.80
C GLN A 42 14.59 -5.92 -17.86
N THR A 43 14.20 -4.77 -18.41
CA THR A 43 13.60 -3.67 -17.66
C THR A 43 12.27 -4.08 -17.05
N ARG A 44 11.44 -4.79 -17.82
CA ARG A 44 10.14 -5.31 -17.41
C ARG A 44 10.26 -6.25 -16.20
N PHE A 45 11.26 -7.13 -16.17
CA PHE A 45 11.49 -8.02 -15.04
C PHE A 45 11.61 -7.26 -13.71
N TRP A 46 12.42 -6.20 -13.68
CA TRP A 46 12.72 -5.42 -12.48
C TRP A 46 11.60 -4.45 -12.10
N ILE A 47 11.01 -3.74 -13.05
CA ILE A 47 9.96 -2.76 -12.78
C ILE A 47 8.68 -3.40 -12.22
N VAL A 48 8.35 -4.64 -12.63
CA VAL A 48 7.21 -5.38 -12.05
C VAL A 48 7.48 -5.79 -10.59
N LEU A 49 8.72 -6.11 -10.25
CA LEU A 49 9.10 -6.38 -8.86
C LEU A 49 9.08 -5.10 -8.02
N LEU A 50 9.57 -3.99 -8.57
CA LEU A 50 9.49 -2.67 -7.94
C LEU A 50 8.04 -2.33 -7.63
N HIS A 51 7.16 -2.42 -8.63
CA HIS A 51 5.74 -2.13 -8.50
C HIS A 51 5.06 -2.90 -7.39
N ASN A 52 5.16 -4.23 -7.40
CA ASN A 52 4.49 -5.02 -6.37
C ASN A 52 5.13 -4.82 -4.99
N SER A 53 6.46 -4.71 -4.90
CA SER A 53 7.11 -4.52 -3.61
C SER A 53 6.76 -3.17 -2.96
N VAL A 54 6.76 -2.09 -3.75
CA VAL A 54 6.37 -0.75 -3.31
C VAL A 54 4.88 -0.73 -2.95
N PHE A 55 3.98 -1.21 -3.82
CA PHE A 55 2.54 -1.22 -3.55
C PHE A 55 2.19 -1.90 -2.22
N PHE A 56 2.68 -3.13 -1.99
CA PHE A 56 2.38 -3.85 -0.76
C PHE A 56 3.05 -3.22 0.47
N ALA A 57 4.25 -2.65 0.35
CA ALA A 57 4.86 -1.89 1.43
C ALA A 57 4.01 -0.67 1.82
N MET A 58 3.53 0.10 0.83
CA MET A 58 2.68 1.27 1.04
C MET A 58 1.31 0.89 1.67
N VAL A 59 0.71 -0.21 1.24
CA VAL A 59 -0.52 -0.76 1.85
C VAL A 59 -0.31 -1.15 3.31
N THR A 60 0.86 -1.73 3.66
CA THR A 60 1.14 -2.09 5.05
C THR A 60 1.36 -0.89 5.95
N VAL A 61 2.06 0.15 5.50
CA VAL A 61 2.24 1.38 6.29
C VAL A 61 0.92 2.15 6.45
N ALA A 62 0.03 2.12 5.46
CA ALA A 62 -1.32 2.71 5.59
C ALA A 62 -2.12 2.10 6.75
N SER A 63 -1.93 0.80 7.04
CA SER A 63 -2.54 0.15 8.20
C SER A 63 -1.95 0.64 9.54
N ILE A 64 -0.68 1.02 9.57
CA ILE A 64 -0.05 1.65 10.75
C ILE A 64 -0.58 3.08 10.92
N PHE A 65 -0.74 3.81 9.82
CA PHE A 65 -1.30 5.16 9.82
C PHE A 65 -2.71 5.21 10.41
N ILE A 66 -3.63 4.34 9.97
CA ILE A 66 -4.98 4.34 10.54
C ILE A 66 -4.98 4.02 12.03
N LEU A 67 -4.10 3.12 12.50
CA LEU A 67 -3.94 2.84 13.93
C LEU A 67 -3.48 4.06 14.72
N ALA A 68 -2.51 4.81 14.19
CA ALA A 68 -1.99 6.01 14.83
C ALA A 68 -3.04 7.12 14.84
N ALA A 69 -3.66 7.40 13.70
CA ALA A 69 -4.68 8.44 13.53
C ALA A 69 -5.88 8.19 14.45
N THR A 70 -6.41 6.96 14.47
CA THR A 70 -7.55 6.61 15.33
C THR A 70 -7.18 6.54 16.80
N SER A 71 -5.94 6.15 17.15
CA SER A 71 -5.49 6.18 18.54
C SER A 71 -5.41 7.61 19.07
N LEU A 72 -5.02 8.59 18.24
CA LEU A 72 -5.02 10.00 18.61
C LEU A 72 -6.42 10.61 18.65
N ALA A 73 -7.26 10.27 17.68
CA ALA A 73 -8.66 10.68 17.62
C ALA A 73 -9.56 10.00 18.66
N GLN A 74 -9.02 9.06 19.46
CA GLN A 74 -9.76 8.26 20.43
C GLN A 74 -10.96 7.53 19.79
N GLY A 75 -10.76 6.96 18.59
CA GLY A 75 -11.80 6.27 17.87
C GLY A 75 -12.19 4.94 18.52
N GLY A 76 -13.38 4.87 19.12
CA GLY A 76 -13.93 3.63 19.69
C GLY A 76 -14.22 2.55 18.66
N TRP A 77 -14.84 2.92 17.55
CA TRP A 77 -15.27 1.99 16.48
C TRP A 77 -14.16 1.05 15.99
N ILE A 78 -12.91 1.54 15.86
CA ILE A 78 -11.81 0.69 15.36
C ILE A 78 -11.38 -0.39 16.37
N VAL A 79 -11.71 -0.24 17.66
CA VAL A 79 -11.32 -1.18 18.72
C VAL A 79 -11.89 -2.58 18.46
N ALA A 80 -13.07 -2.69 17.82
CA ALA A 80 -13.72 -3.96 17.51
C ALA A 80 -12.87 -4.90 16.64
N TYR A 81 -12.03 -4.34 15.79
CA TYR A 81 -11.19 -5.08 14.85
C TYR A 81 -9.74 -4.57 14.83
N ARG A 82 -9.30 -3.84 15.86
CA ARG A 82 -7.97 -3.22 15.96
C ARG A 82 -6.82 -4.20 15.70
N ARG A 83 -7.00 -5.48 16.05
CA ARG A 83 -6.02 -6.55 15.81
C ARG A 83 -5.73 -6.79 14.32
N VAL A 84 -6.66 -6.47 13.43
CA VAL A 84 -6.49 -6.60 11.97
C VAL A 84 -5.42 -5.64 11.44
N PRO A 85 -5.58 -4.30 11.54
CA PRO A 85 -4.53 -3.38 11.11
C PRO A 85 -3.23 -3.54 11.90
N GLU A 86 -3.26 -3.98 13.17
CA GLU A 86 -2.03 -4.29 13.93
C GLU A 86 -1.29 -5.51 13.35
N ALA A 87 -2.01 -6.51 12.84
CA ALA A 87 -1.41 -7.66 12.19
C ALA A 87 -0.85 -7.34 10.81
N ILE A 88 -1.53 -6.48 10.05
CA ILE A 88 -1.04 -5.98 8.76
C ILE A 88 0.20 -5.11 8.96
N GLY A 89 0.12 -4.10 9.83
CA GLY A 89 1.23 -3.18 10.12
C GLY A 89 2.46 -3.85 10.73
N ALA A 90 2.28 -4.89 11.57
CA ALA A 90 3.40 -5.65 12.12
C ALA A 90 4.18 -6.46 11.06
N ASN A 91 3.65 -6.62 9.84
CA ASN A 91 4.36 -7.26 8.72
C ASN A 91 5.06 -6.24 7.79
N MET A 92 5.11 -4.96 8.17
CA MET A 92 5.84 -3.91 7.43
C MET A 92 7.31 -4.28 7.17
N TRP A 93 7.98 -4.96 8.11
CA TRP A 93 9.36 -5.40 7.95
C TRP A 93 9.55 -6.40 6.79
N LEU A 94 8.53 -7.22 6.51
CA LEU A 94 8.59 -8.22 5.45
C LEU A 94 8.43 -7.53 4.09
N PHE A 95 7.35 -6.77 3.90
CA PHE A 95 7.07 -6.10 2.63
C PHE A 95 8.03 -4.95 2.36
N GLY A 96 8.33 -4.15 3.38
CA GLY A 96 9.37 -3.12 3.31
C GLY A 96 10.75 -3.72 3.07
N GLY A 97 11.10 -4.83 3.71
CA GLY A 97 12.37 -5.52 3.47
C GLY A 97 12.51 -6.00 2.02
N ILE A 98 11.45 -6.58 1.44
CA ILE A 98 11.42 -6.95 0.02
C ILE A 98 11.58 -5.70 -0.86
N ALA A 99 10.87 -4.61 -0.58
CA ALA A 99 11.00 -3.35 -1.32
C ALA A 99 12.44 -2.80 -1.26
N VAL A 100 13.08 -2.79 -0.09
CA VAL A 100 14.49 -2.38 0.05
C VAL A 100 15.39 -3.24 -0.81
N VAL A 101 15.26 -4.56 -0.74
CA VAL A 101 16.09 -5.48 -1.54
C VAL A 101 15.90 -5.20 -3.03
N VAL A 102 14.66 -5.04 -3.51
CA VAL A 102 14.38 -4.79 -4.92
C VAL A 102 14.92 -3.41 -5.36
N LEU A 103 14.61 -2.35 -4.62
CA LEU A 103 15.04 -0.98 -4.93
C LEU A 103 16.56 -0.85 -4.99
N LEU A 104 17.26 -1.38 -3.98
CA LEU A 104 18.72 -1.37 -3.96
C LEU A 104 19.32 -2.27 -5.04
N SER A 105 18.67 -3.39 -5.37
CA SER A 105 19.14 -4.24 -6.46
C SER A 105 19.05 -3.52 -7.81
N ILE A 106 17.99 -2.75 -8.02
CA ILE A 106 17.83 -1.93 -9.22
C ILE A 106 18.92 -0.85 -9.26
N VAL A 107 19.13 -0.11 -8.18
CA VAL A 107 20.09 1.01 -8.16
C VAL A 107 21.54 0.55 -8.34
N TYR A 108 21.95 -0.55 -7.70
CA TYR A 108 23.36 -0.97 -7.66
C TYR A 108 23.73 -2.09 -8.64
N PHE A 109 22.79 -2.97 -9.01
CA PHE A 109 23.10 -4.15 -9.82
C PHE A 109 22.42 -4.18 -11.19
N PHE A 110 21.36 -3.41 -11.40
CA PHE A 110 20.68 -3.38 -12.68
C PHE A 110 21.20 -2.24 -13.56
N GLN A 111 21.97 -2.62 -14.59
CA GLN A 111 22.48 -1.71 -15.61
C GLN A 111 22.44 -2.42 -16.95
N ILE A 112 22.08 -1.68 -17.99
CA ILE A 112 22.05 -2.09 -19.38
C ILE A 112 22.90 -1.10 -20.15
N ASP A 113 23.91 -1.56 -20.88
CA ASP A 113 24.85 -0.72 -21.64
C ASP A 113 25.49 0.42 -20.83
N GLY A 114 25.66 0.22 -19.52
CA GLY A 114 26.21 1.23 -18.61
C GLY A 114 25.19 2.23 -18.06
N HIS A 115 23.91 2.12 -18.43
CA HIS A 115 22.82 2.99 -17.97
C HIS A 115 21.81 2.21 -17.14
N ASN A 116 21.08 2.90 -16.26
CA ASN A 116 19.97 2.31 -15.51
C ASN A 116 18.64 2.73 -16.17
N PRO A 117 17.90 1.80 -16.82
CA PRO A 117 16.70 2.17 -17.58
C PRO A 117 15.50 2.49 -16.67
N ILE A 118 15.55 2.17 -15.37
CA ILE A 118 14.48 2.51 -14.41
C ILE A 118 14.78 3.83 -13.71
N PHE A 119 16.00 3.99 -13.21
CA PHE A 119 16.44 5.20 -12.50
C PHE A 119 17.59 5.86 -13.26
N HIS A 120 17.26 6.63 -14.30
CA HIS A 120 18.27 7.25 -15.16
C HIS A 120 19.18 8.25 -14.42
N TRP A 121 18.76 8.77 -13.27
CA TRP A 121 19.61 9.64 -12.43
C TRP A 121 20.82 8.92 -11.80
N VAL A 122 20.88 7.57 -11.83
CA VAL A 122 22.03 6.80 -11.34
C VAL A 122 23.27 7.09 -12.17
N HIS A 123 23.11 7.22 -13.49
CA HIS A 123 24.14 7.58 -14.46
C HIS A 123 23.65 8.76 -15.29
N PRO A 124 23.90 10.01 -14.86
CA PRO A 124 23.31 11.19 -15.49
C PRO A 124 23.99 11.63 -16.80
N ASP A 125 25.10 11.01 -17.22
CA ASP A 125 25.74 11.14 -18.55
C ASP A 125 25.83 12.55 -19.17
N GLY A 126 26.07 13.57 -18.33
CA GLY A 126 26.21 14.96 -18.78
C GLY A 126 24.88 15.73 -18.91
N ASP A 127 23.76 15.17 -18.47
CA ASP A 127 22.49 15.88 -18.36
C ASP A 127 22.53 16.91 -17.22
N ALA A 128 22.54 18.19 -17.58
CA ALA A 128 22.64 19.31 -16.63
C ALA A 128 21.52 19.32 -15.58
N ILE A 129 20.31 18.84 -15.91
CA ILE A 129 19.17 18.80 -14.97
C ILE A 129 19.40 17.72 -13.93
N LEU A 130 19.83 16.53 -14.34
CA LEU A 130 20.12 15.43 -13.42
C LEU A 130 21.35 15.70 -12.56
N GLU A 131 22.39 16.28 -13.15
CA GLU A 131 23.59 16.78 -12.45
C GLU A 131 23.20 17.79 -11.35
N GLY A 132 22.31 18.74 -11.67
CA GLY A 132 21.79 19.71 -10.70
C GLY A 132 21.01 19.07 -9.55
N LYS A 133 20.42 17.89 -9.76
CA LYS A 133 19.65 17.14 -8.75
C LYS A 133 20.50 16.18 -7.91
N LYS A 134 21.80 15.98 -8.22
CA LYS A 134 22.68 15.02 -7.52
C LYS A 134 22.76 15.20 -6.00
N ALA A 135 22.58 16.42 -5.50
CA ALA A 135 22.56 16.68 -4.06
C ALA A 135 21.44 15.89 -3.35
N PHE A 136 20.31 15.66 -4.03
CA PHE A 136 19.18 14.89 -3.52
C PHE A 136 19.09 13.48 -4.13
N LEU A 137 19.28 13.37 -5.44
CA LEU A 137 19.24 12.12 -6.20
C LEU A 137 20.65 11.56 -6.37
N ASN A 138 21.09 10.82 -5.37
CA ASN A 138 22.31 10.00 -5.45
C ASN A 138 22.09 8.66 -4.76
N PRO A 139 22.83 7.59 -5.14
CA PRO A 139 22.63 6.25 -4.58
C PRO A 139 22.76 6.19 -3.05
N THR A 140 23.67 6.98 -2.47
CA THR A 140 23.91 7.02 -1.02
C THR A 140 22.70 7.58 -0.26
N MET A 141 22.19 8.73 -0.68
CA MET A 141 21.02 9.36 -0.08
C MET A 141 19.78 8.51 -0.29
N PHE A 142 19.58 7.99 -1.51
CA PHE A 142 18.50 7.07 -1.82
C PHE A 142 18.51 5.86 -0.87
N THR A 143 19.67 5.24 -0.66
CA THR A 143 19.83 4.08 0.23
C THR A 143 19.57 4.44 1.68
N ALA A 144 20.16 5.53 2.17
CA ALA A 144 19.99 5.99 3.55
C ALA A 144 18.51 6.26 3.87
N PHE A 145 17.83 7.04 3.05
CA PHE A 145 16.41 7.36 3.26
C PHE A 145 15.52 6.14 3.13
N THR A 146 15.80 5.24 2.18
CA THR A 146 15.03 4.00 1.99
C THR A 146 15.15 3.07 3.19
N VAL A 147 16.37 2.82 3.66
CA VAL A 147 16.62 1.94 4.82
C VAL A 147 16.07 2.55 6.10
N ILE A 148 16.31 3.85 6.35
CA ILE A 148 15.81 4.53 7.55
C ILE A 148 14.28 4.54 7.58
N THR A 149 13.64 4.85 6.45
CA THR A 149 12.17 4.88 6.35
C THR A 149 11.56 3.52 6.68
N VAL A 150 12.04 2.46 6.03
CA VAL A 150 11.51 1.11 6.24
C VAL A 150 11.81 0.61 7.66
N ALA A 151 12.99 0.92 8.21
CA ALA A 151 13.34 0.57 9.58
C ALA A 151 12.40 1.27 10.59
N LEU A 152 12.13 2.56 10.40
CA LEU A 152 11.21 3.33 11.24
C LEU A 152 9.79 2.78 11.14
N TRP A 153 9.25 2.59 9.94
CA TRP A 153 7.91 2.04 9.77
C TRP A 153 7.77 0.65 10.37
N SER A 154 8.78 -0.20 10.20
CA SER A 154 8.83 -1.54 10.81
C SER A 154 8.86 -1.48 12.33
N TYR A 155 9.69 -0.59 12.89
CA TYR A 155 9.77 -0.35 14.33
C TYR A 155 8.40 0.05 14.90
N PHE A 156 7.73 1.03 14.29
CA PHE A 156 6.41 1.46 14.76
C PHE A 156 5.34 0.38 14.60
N GLY A 157 5.34 -0.36 13.49
CA GLY A 157 4.44 -1.50 13.28
C GLY A 157 4.54 -2.55 14.39
N PHE A 158 5.77 -2.91 14.79
CA PHE A 158 5.99 -3.79 15.94
C PHE A 158 5.62 -3.14 17.28
N LYS A 159 5.98 -1.86 17.46
CA LYS A 159 5.78 -1.14 18.71
C LYS A 159 4.30 -0.97 19.06
N PHE A 160 3.45 -0.60 18.10
CA PHE A 160 1.99 -0.49 18.34
C PHE A 160 1.40 -1.81 18.81
N ARG A 161 1.77 -2.90 18.12
CA ARG A 161 1.31 -4.23 18.50
C ARG A 161 1.82 -4.65 19.87
N ALA A 162 3.10 -4.40 20.18
CA ALA A 162 3.69 -4.72 21.48
C ALA A 162 3.01 -3.97 22.63
N ILE A 163 2.73 -2.67 22.47
CA ILE A 163 2.02 -1.86 23.47
C ILE A 163 0.59 -2.38 23.65
N SER A 164 -0.09 -2.69 22.55
CA SER A 164 -1.46 -3.21 22.56
C SER A 164 -1.57 -4.58 23.24
N LEU A 165 -0.57 -5.46 23.08
CA LEU A 165 -0.50 -6.73 23.81
C LEU A 165 -0.15 -6.53 25.30
N ALA A 166 0.78 -5.64 25.60
CA ALA A 166 1.13 -5.30 26.98
C ALA A 166 -0.07 -4.70 27.74
N GLN A 167 -0.93 -3.95 27.05
CA GLN A 167 -2.14 -3.39 27.62
C GLN A 167 -3.15 -4.49 28.02
N ASP A 168 -3.30 -5.53 27.20
CA ASP A 168 -4.18 -6.67 27.53
C ASP A 168 -3.67 -7.49 28.73
N LEU A 169 -2.36 -7.54 28.95
CA LEU A 169 -1.74 -8.23 30.09
C LEU A 169 -1.69 -7.37 31.37
N ALA A 170 -1.86 -6.05 31.25
CA ALA A 170 -1.79 -5.14 32.38
C ALA A 170 -3.00 -5.31 33.32
N PRO A 171 -2.87 -4.98 34.62
CA PRO A 171 -4.00 -4.94 35.54
C PRO A 171 -5.15 -4.08 35.00
N LYS A 172 -6.38 -4.57 35.15
CA LYS A 172 -7.58 -3.89 34.64
C LYS A 172 -7.67 -2.46 35.19
N GLY A 173 -8.05 -1.51 34.33
CA GLY A 173 -8.24 -0.10 34.71
C GLY A 173 -7.00 0.78 34.68
N LYS A 174 -5.81 0.25 34.36
CA LYS A 174 -4.59 1.07 34.19
C LYS A 174 -4.54 1.69 32.79
N THR A 175 -4.66 3.01 32.70
CA THR A 175 -4.65 3.77 31.42
C THR A 175 -3.26 4.25 30.98
N LYS A 176 -2.20 4.00 31.76
CA LYS A 176 -0.84 4.49 31.45
C LYS A 176 -0.34 4.03 30.08
N LEU A 177 -0.56 2.77 29.72
CA LEU A 177 -0.16 2.22 28.41
C LEU A 177 -1.00 2.77 27.26
N TYR A 178 -2.27 3.09 27.50
CA TYR A 178 -3.15 3.72 26.52
C TYR A 178 -2.64 5.12 26.13
N PHE A 179 -2.34 5.97 27.12
CA PHE A 179 -1.76 7.30 26.85
C PHE A 179 -0.34 7.21 26.29
N TYR A 180 0.45 6.21 26.68
CA TYR A 180 1.75 5.97 26.05
C TYR A 180 1.59 5.60 24.58
N ASN A 181 0.60 4.77 24.22
CA ASN A 181 0.27 4.47 22.83
C ASN A 181 -0.09 5.74 22.03
N MET A 182 -0.83 6.68 22.62
CA MET A 182 -1.15 7.96 21.96
C MET A 182 0.09 8.81 21.70
N LYS A 183 1.06 8.84 22.63
CA LYS A 183 2.34 9.55 22.43
C LYS A 183 3.14 8.94 21.27
N ILE A 184 3.21 7.61 21.22
CA ILE A 184 3.86 6.89 20.12
C ILE A 184 3.12 7.10 18.80
N ALA A 185 1.78 7.19 18.84
CA ALA A 185 0.96 7.56 17.68
C ALA A 185 1.28 8.95 17.14
N ALA A 186 1.41 9.95 18.01
CA ALA A 186 1.83 11.30 17.60
C ALA A 186 3.21 11.31 16.95
N LEU A 187 4.19 10.61 17.55
CA LEU A 187 5.53 10.51 16.98
C LEU A 187 5.52 9.82 15.61
N PHE A 188 4.75 8.74 15.47
CA PHE A 188 4.63 8.04 14.19
C PHE A 188 4.01 8.93 13.11
N LEU A 189 2.96 9.72 13.42
CA LEU A 189 2.35 10.58 12.42
C LEU A 189 3.34 11.63 11.88
N VAL A 190 4.21 12.20 12.73
CA VAL A 190 5.27 13.10 12.27
C VAL A 190 6.23 12.37 11.32
N VAL A 191 6.69 11.18 11.70
CA VAL A 191 7.57 10.35 10.85
C VAL A 191 6.87 10.01 9.53
N PHE A 192 5.60 9.63 9.57
CA PHE A 192 4.80 9.28 8.41
C PHE A 192 4.64 10.48 7.46
N CYS A 193 4.37 11.68 7.97
CA CYS A 193 4.30 12.89 7.15
C CYS A 193 5.65 13.21 6.47
N LEU A 194 6.78 13.04 7.18
CA LEU A 194 8.12 13.30 6.62
C LEU A 194 8.65 12.20 5.67
N THR A 195 8.00 11.04 5.66
CA THR A 195 8.41 9.90 4.83
C THR A 195 7.39 9.68 3.71
N MET A 196 6.21 9.17 4.06
CA MET A 196 5.15 8.81 3.11
C MET A 196 4.60 10.03 2.35
N MET A 197 4.42 11.18 3.02
CA MET A 197 3.86 12.36 2.36
C MET A 197 4.92 13.25 1.69
N SER A 198 6.18 12.81 1.63
CA SER A 198 7.28 13.54 0.99
C SER A 198 8.33 12.62 0.39
N THR A 199 9.39 12.29 1.15
CA THR A 199 10.64 11.70 0.65
C THR A 199 10.47 10.35 -0.01
N THR A 200 9.56 9.50 0.47
CA THR A 200 9.41 8.13 -0.05
C THR A 200 8.78 8.10 -1.45
N PRO A 201 7.63 8.74 -1.74
CA PRO A 201 7.14 8.83 -3.11
C PRO A 201 8.08 9.56 -4.06
N TRP A 202 8.81 10.58 -3.57
CA TRP A 202 9.80 11.29 -4.40
C TRP A 202 10.93 10.37 -4.84
N LEU A 203 11.50 9.60 -3.92
CA LEU A 203 12.61 8.71 -4.22
C LEU A 203 12.15 7.45 -4.96
N TRP A 204 11.11 6.76 -4.50
CA TRP A 204 10.79 5.43 -5.03
C TRP A 204 10.01 5.43 -6.33
N VAL A 205 9.17 6.46 -6.55
CA VAL A 205 8.22 6.47 -7.67
C VAL A 205 8.45 7.66 -8.59
N MET A 206 8.52 8.88 -8.05
CA MET A 206 8.71 10.08 -8.88
C MET A 206 10.08 10.11 -9.56
N SER A 207 11.13 9.63 -8.90
CA SER A 207 12.49 9.62 -9.47
C SER A 207 12.69 8.66 -10.64
N ILE A 208 11.70 7.81 -10.96
CA ILE A 208 11.70 7.01 -12.19
C ILE A 208 11.74 7.95 -13.42
N ASP A 209 11.06 9.09 -13.33
CA ASP A 209 11.12 10.17 -14.30
C ASP A 209 11.69 11.44 -13.63
N ALA A 210 13.01 11.50 -13.50
CA ALA A 210 13.67 12.57 -12.75
C ALA A 210 13.72 13.92 -13.49
N HIS A 211 13.27 14.01 -14.75
CA HIS A 211 13.03 15.29 -15.42
C HIS A 211 11.71 15.91 -14.97
N TRP A 212 10.73 15.08 -14.65
CA TRP A 212 9.42 15.51 -14.18
C TRP A 212 9.40 15.79 -12.67
N TYR A 213 8.53 16.71 -12.24
CA TYR A 213 8.27 16.97 -10.83
C TYR A 213 6.83 17.40 -10.61
N SER A 214 6.27 17.09 -9.43
CA SER A 214 4.96 17.59 -9.02
C SER A 214 4.82 17.60 -7.51
N THR A 215 4.39 18.75 -6.97
CA THR A 215 4.23 18.94 -5.52
C THR A 215 3.12 18.08 -4.92
N LEU A 216 2.05 17.81 -5.69
CA LEU A 216 0.88 17.05 -5.23
C LEU A 216 1.09 15.52 -5.27
N PHE A 217 2.18 15.06 -5.90
CA PHE A 217 2.41 13.64 -6.18
C PHE A 217 2.42 12.75 -4.93
N SER A 218 3.06 13.20 -3.84
CA SER A 218 3.12 12.42 -2.60
C SER A 218 1.77 12.28 -1.91
N TRP A 219 0.92 13.31 -1.99
CA TRP A 219 -0.44 13.26 -1.44
C TRP A 219 -1.31 12.29 -2.23
N TYR A 220 -1.17 12.27 -3.55
CA TYR A 220 -1.85 11.33 -4.42
C TYR A 220 -1.43 9.87 -4.13
N ASN A 221 -0.12 9.62 -3.96
CA ASN A 221 0.41 8.31 -3.60
C ASN A 221 -0.07 7.86 -2.20
N PHE A 222 -0.16 8.79 -1.25
CA PHE A 222 -0.80 8.55 0.05
C PHE A 222 -2.27 8.15 -0.08
N ALA A 223 -3.07 8.90 -0.86
CA ALA A 223 -4.49 8.58 -1.02
C ALA A 223 -4.68 7.19 -1.64
N SER A 224 -3.89 6.85 -2.66
CA SER A 224 -3.94 5.55 -3.34
C SER A 224 -3.59 4.39 -2.40
N SER A 225 -2.51 4.52 -1.63
CA SER A 225 -2.11 3.50 -0.66
C SER A 225 -3.04 3.41 0.55
N PHE A 226 -3.59 4.53 1.01
CA PHE A 226 -4.51 4.56 2.16
C PHE A 226 -5.85 3.89 1.84
N VAL A 227 -6.45 4.18 0.67
CA VAL A 227 -7.69 3.54 0.23
C VAL A 227 -7.48 2.03 0.09
N SER A 228 -6.36 1.61 -0.52
CA SER A 228 -5.96 0.21 -0.64
C SER A 228 -5.78 -0.47 0.72
N GLY A 229 -5.10 0.20 1.67
CA GLY A 229 -4.93 -0.28 3.05
C GLY A 229 -6.26 -0.49 3.76
N MET A 230 -7.19 0.47 3.66
CA MET A 230 -8.53 0.34 4.21
C MET A 230 -9.33 -0.80 3.56
N ALA A 231 -9.16 -1.02 2.25
CA ALA A 231 -9.81 -2.11 1.54
C ALA A 231 -9.27 -3.47 2.01
N MET A 232 -7.96 -3.59 2.22
CA MET A 232 -7.36 -4.80 2.79
C MET A 232 -7.83 -5.06 4.22
N ILE A 233 -7.98 -4.02 5.05
CA ILE A 233 -8.57 -4.15 6.39
C ILE A 233 -10.02 -4.65 6.29
N MET A 234 -10.83 -4.05 5.41
CA MET A 234 -12.22 -4.47 5.19
C MET A 234 -12.33 -5.95 4.82
N LEU A 235 -11.51 -6.43 3.88
CA LEU A 235 -11.50 -7.83 3.46
C LEU A 235 -11.20 -8.77 4.63
N TRP A 236 -10.19 -8.44 5.44
CA TRP A 236 -9.85 -9.22 6.63
C TRP A 236 -10.94 -9.20 7.70
N VAL A 237 -11.56 -8.04 7.95
CA VAL A 237 -12.64 -7.91 8.93
C VAL A 237 -13.85 -8.74 8.52
N VAL A 238 -14.27 -8.66 7.25
CA VAL A 238 -15.40 -9.45 6.74
C VAL A 238 -15.07 -10.95 6.76
N TYR A 239 -13.85 -11.34 6.37
CA TYR A 239 -13.43 -12.73 6.41
C TYR A 239 -13.49 -13.31 7.84
N LEU A 240 -12.88 -12.63 8.81
CA LEU A 240 -12.86 -13.09 10.21
C LEU A 240 -14.26 -13.12 10.83
N LYS A 241 -15.12 -12.16 10.46
CA LYS A 241 -16.51 -12.11 10.90
C LYS A 241 -17.33 -13.29 10.35
N ASN A 242 -17.17 -13.62 9.07
CA ASN A 242 -17.85 -14.75 8.45
C ASN A 242 -17.42 -16.10 9.05
N GLN A 243 -16.20 -16.19 9.61
CA GLN A 243 -15.73 -17.37 10.36
C GLN A 243 -16.19 -17.38 11.83
N GLY A 244 -16.92 -16.36 12.30
CA GLY A 244 -17.38 -16.28 13.69
C GLY A 244 -16.32 -15.82 14.70
N ASN A 245 -15.14 -15.38 14.23
CA ASN A 245 -13.99 -15.03 15.06
C ASN A 245 -13.98 -13.55 15.52
N LEU A 246 -14.89 -12.72 14.99
CA LEU A 246 -15.07 -11.32 15.37
C LEU A 246 -16.54 -11.04 15.73
N LYS A 247 -17.00 -11.53 16.89
CA LYS A 247 -18.39 -11.35 17.33
C LYS A 247 -18.74 -9.90 17.71
N ILE A 248 -17.74 -9.12 18.13
CA ILE A 248 -17.93 -7.71 18.53
C ILE A 248 -18.27 -6.82 17.32
N VAL A 249 -17.80 -7.20 16.13
CA VAL A 249 -18.04 -6.42 14.91
C VAL A 249 -19.50 -6.58 14.51
N ASN A 250 -20.27 -5.49 14.56
CA ASN A 250 -21.65 -5.41 14.08
C ASN A 250 -21.72 -4.84 12.63
N LYS A 251 -22.93 -4.57 12.11
CA LYS A 251 -23.11 -3.98 10.77
C LYS A 251 -22.68 -2.51 10.70
N GLU A 252 -22.69 -1.81 11.83
CA GLU A 252 -22.32 -0.39 11.94
C GLU A 252 -20.81 -0.18 11.81
N HIS A 253 -20.02 -1.09 12.39
CA HIS A 253 -18.57 -1.10 12.18
C HIS A 253 -18.22 -1.23 10.68
N ILE A 254 -18.85 -2.17 9.98
CA ILE A 254 -18.65 -2.36 8.53
C ILE A 254 -19.11 -1.13 7.75
N HIS A 255 -20.24 -0.54 8.14
CA HIS A 255 -20.74 0.69 7.57
C HIS A 255 -19.71 1.83 7.69
N ASP A 256 -19.04 1.96 8.84
CA ASP A 256 -18.00 2.97 9.04
C ASP A 256 -16.75 2.72 8.21
N LEU A 257 -16.23 1.49 8.14
CA LEU A 257 -15.14 1.19 7.19
C LEU A 257 -15.59 1.50 5.74
N GLY A 258 -16.85 1.23 5.39
CA GLY A 258 -17.43 1.56 4.10
C GLY A 258 -17.50 3.07 3.84
N LYS A 259 -17.79 3.89 4.86
CA LYS A 259 -17.71 5.35 4.79
C LYS A 259 -16.27 5.80 4.50
N PHE A 260 -15.27 5.22 5.16
CA PHE A 260 -13.85 5.53 4.90
C PHE A 260 -13.43 5.16 3.48
N LEU A 261 -13.79 3.97 2.99
CA LEU A 261 -13.52 3.57 1.61
C LEU A 261 -14.13 4.53 0.60
N PHE A 262 -15.40 4.89 0.80
CA PHE A 262 -16.10 5.83 -0.07
C PHE A 262 -15.48 7.24 -0.02
N ALA A 263 -15.31 7.81 1.18
CA ALA A 263 -14.80 9.17 1.33
C ALA A 263 -13.38 9.33 0.76
N PHE A 264 -12.50 8.36 1.02
CA PHE A 264 -11.12 8.44 0.53
C PHE A 264 -11.00 8.09 -0.95
N SER A 265 -11.93 7.33 -1.55
CA SER A 265 -12.00 7.19 -3.02
C SER A 265 -12.31 8.52 -3.72
N VAL A 266 -13.20 9.33 -3.13
CA VAL A 266 -13.48 10.70 -3.61
C VAL A 266 -12.27 11.60 -3.39
N PHE A 267 -11.60 11.49 -2.24
CA PHE A 267 -10.35 12.23 -1.97
C PHE A 267 -9.23 11.90 -2.96
N TRP A 268 -9.03 10.61 -3.28
CA TRP A 268 -8.08 10.19 -4.31
C TRP A 268 -8.44 10.82 -5.66
N THR A 269 -9.72 10.80 -6.04
CA THR A 269 -10.17 11.37 -7.31
C THR A 269 -9.94 12.87 -7.37
N TYR A 270 -10.18 13.58 -6.27
CA TYR A 270 -9.88 15.00 -6.16
C TYR A 270 -8.40 15.28 -6.43
N LEU A 271 -7.48 14.51 -5.83
CA LEU A 271 -6.04 14.70 -6.03
C LEU A 271 -5.61 14.33 -7.45
N TRP A 272 -6.11 13.22 -7.97
CA TRP A 272 -5.85 12.76 -9.33
C TRP A 272 -6.29 13.82 -10.35
N PHE A 273 -7.52 14.33 -10.22
CA PHE A 273 -8.05 15.35 -11.11
C PHE A 273 -7.34 16.69 -10.94
N SER A 274 -7.04 17.12 -9.70
CA SER A 274 -6.35 18.39 -9.46
C SER A 274 -4.94 18.38 -10.04
N GLN A 275 -4.21 17.27 -9.91
CA GLN A 275 -2.89 17.12 -10.50
C GLN A 275 -2.95 17.17 -12.03
N PHE A 276 -3.87 16.40 -12.62
CA PHE A 276 -4.07 16.37 -14.06
C PHE A 276 -4.49 17.73 -14.62
N MET A 277 -5.52 18.35 -14.03
CA MET A 277 -6.11 19.60 -14.51
C MET A 277 -5.10 20.75 -14.50
N LEU A 278 -4.31 20.89 -13.43
CA LEU A 278 -3.32 21.97 -13.34
C LEU A 278 -2.23 21.86 -14.41
N ILE A 279 -1.71 20.65 -14.63
CA ILE A 279 -0.68 20.40 -15.65
C ILE A 279 -1.27 20.55 -17.06
N TRP A 280 -2.48 20.04 -17.28
CA TRP A 280 -3.19 20.18 -18.55
C TRP A 280 -3.53 21.63 -18.89
N TYR A 281 -3.95 22.42 -17.89
CA TYR A 281 -4.34 23.82 -18.07
C TYR A 281 -3.14 24.73 -18.34
N ALA A 282 -2.05 24.59 -17.57
CA ALA A 282 -0.84 25.39 -17.76
C ALA A 282 -0.04 24.96 -19.01
N ASN A 283 -0.15 23.68 -19.38
CA ASN A 283 0.43 23.07 -20.58
C ASN A 283 1.92 23.38 -20.80
N ILE A 284 2.72 23.36 -19.73
CA ILE A 284 4.17 23.55 -19.80
C ILE A 284 4.80 22.30 -20.45
N PRO A 285 5.62 22.43 -21.50
CA PRO A 285 6.11 21.28 -22.28
C PRO A 285 6.82 20.21 -21.45
N GLU A 286 7.61 20.62 -20.45
CA GLU A 286 8.38 19.72 -19.59
C GLU A 286 7.49 18.83 -18.71
N GLU A 287 6.34 19.34 -18.25
CA GLU A 287 5.45 18.63 -17.34
C GLU A 287 4.36 17.82 -18.06
N THR A 288 4.02 18.21 -19.30
CA THR A 288 2.91 17.64 -20.08
C THR A 288 3.25 16.31 -20.75
N THR A 289 4.53 16.03 -20.99
CA THR A 289 5.02 14.75 -21.54
C THR A 289 4.57 13.57 -20.68
N TYR A 290 4.55 13.74 -19.36
CA TYR A 290 4.08 12.74 -18.39
C TYR A 290 2.65 12.26 -18.67
N PHE A 291 1.73 13.19 -18.95
CA PHE A 291 0.33 12.87 -19.23
C PHE A 291 0.08 12.50 -20.69
N LYS A 292 0.93 12.93 -21.63
CA LYS A 292 0.78 12.58 -23.04
C LYS A 292 0.84 11.07 -23.26
N VAL A 293 1.84 10.40 -22.70
CA VAL A 293 2.00 8.93 -22.80
C VAL A 293 0.86 8.18 -22.07
N ARG A 294 0.36 8.77 -20.97
CA ARG A 294 -0.64 8.15 -20.09
C ARG A 294 -2.08 8.32 -20.57
N MET A 295 -2.45 9.49 -21.09
CA MET A 295 -3.82 9.80 -21.50
C MET A 295 -4.05 9.60 -23.01
N GLN A 296 -3.10 10.01 -23.85
CA GLN A 296 -3.23 9.93 -25.32
C GLN A 296 -2.41 8.77 -25.91
N GLY A 297 -1.49 8.22 -25.12
CA GLY A 297 -0.58 7.18 -25.54
C GLY A 297 -1.07 5.76 -25.23
N PRO A 298 -0.13 4.81 -25.21
CA PRO A 298 -0.41 3.40 -25.03
C PRO A 298 -1.15 3.06 -23.73
N TYR A 299 -0.97 3.84 -22.66
CA TYR A 299 -1.59 3.57 -21.34
C TYR A 299 -2.98 4.20 -21.15
N SER A 300 -3.55 4.82 -22.19
CA SER A 300 -4.86 5.50 -22.14
C SER A 300 -5.96 4.61 -21.57
N ILE A 301 -5.97 3.33 -21.93
CA ILE A 301 -6.94 2.35 -21.41
C ILE A 301 -6.84 2.24 -19.88
N ILE A 302 -5.62 2.16 -19.33
CA ILE A 302 -5.39 2.07 -17.89
C ILE A 302 -5.76 3.41 -17.21
N PHE A 303 -5.44 4.54 -17.83
CA PHE A 303 -5.79 5.88 -17.34
C PHE A 303 -7.29 6.05 -17.12
N TYR A 304 -8.10 5.71 -18.13
CA TYR A 304 -9.56 5.81 -18.02
C TYR A 304 -10.16 4.68 -17.17
N ALA A 305 -9.59 3.47 -17.20
CA ALA A 305 -10.01 2.38 -16.33
C ALA A 305 -9.83 2.72 -14.85
N ASN A 306 -8.70 3.34 -14.48
CA ASN A 306 -8.45 3.82 -13.12
C ASN A 306 -9.50 4.81 -12.65
N PHE A 307 -9.91 5.75 -13.51
CA PHE A 307 -11.00 6.68 -13.19
C PHE A 307 -12.33 5.94 -12.98
N ILE A 308 -12.69 4.98 -13.84
CA ILE A 308 -13.95 4.23 -13.69
C ILE A 308 -13.93 3.38 -12.41
N ILE A 309 -12.82 2.66 -12.17
CA ILE A 309 -12.69 1.69 -11.07
C ILE A 309 -12.56 2.39 -9.71
N ASN A 310 -11.75 3.44 -9.62
CA ASN A 310 -11.43 4.08 -8.35
C ASN A 310 -12.36 5.25 -8.00
N PHE A 311 -13.19 5.74 -8.94
CA PHE A 311 -14.16 6.80 -8.69
C PHE A 311 -15.60 6.40 -8.99
N ILE A 312 -15.91 6.08 -10.25
CA ILE A 312 -17.29 5.87 -10.70
C ILE A 312 -17.92 4.68 -9.98
N MET A 313 -17.22 3.54 -9.90
CA MET A 313 -17.71 2.35 -9.20
C MET A 313 -17.95 2.61 -7.70
N PRO A 314 -16.99 3.15 -6.91
CA PRO A 314 -17.23 3.53 -5.51
C PRO A 314 -18.39 4.50 -5.33
N ILE A 315 -18.56 5.48 -6.21
CA ILE A 315 -19.69 6.41 -6.13
C ILE A 315 -21.01 5.71 -6.35
N LEU A 316 -21.16 4.99 -7.45
CA LEU A 316 -22.45 4.39 -7.79
C LEU A 316 -22.84 3.27 -6.82
N ILE A 317 -21.85 2.51 -6.33
CA ILE A 317 -22.10 1.34 -5.50
C ILE A 317 -22.12 1.69 -4.01
N LEU A 318 -21.18 2.49 -3.49
CA LEU A 318 -21.05 2.78 -2.05
C LEU A 318 -21.74 4.06 -1.61
N MET A 319 -22.44 4.82 -2.47
CA MET A 319 -23.20 5.99 -2.03
C MET A 319 -24.33 5.60 -1.07
N ALA A 320 -25.12 4.57 -1.41
CA ALA A 320 -26.29 4.15 -0.64
C ALA A 320 -25.91 3.51 0.71
N ARG A 321 -26.63 3.88 1.78
CA ARG A 321 -26.44 3.31 3.13
C ARG A 321 -26.58 1.78 3.17
N PRO A 322 -27.58 1.13 2.53
CA PRO A 322 -27.73 -0.33 2.58
C PRO A 322 -26.55 -1.07 1.95
N SER A 323 -25.98 -0.53 0.87
CA SER A 323 -24.83 -1.10 0.17
C SER A 323 -23.61 -1.22 1.09
N LYS A 324 -23.32 -0.16 1.85
CA LYS A 324 -22.22 -0.11 2.83
C LYS A 324 -22.41 -1.05 4.04
N ARG A 325 -23.60 -1.64 4.21
CA ARG A 325 -23.92 -2.63 5.27
C ARG A 325 -23.98 -4.07 4.76
N ASN A 326 -23.99 -4.26 3.44
CA ASN A 326 -24.06 -5.57 2.82
C ASN A 326 -22.66 -6.14 2.64
N TYR A 327 -22.38 -7.28 3.28
CA TYR A 327 -21.08 -7.94 3.24
C TYR A 327 -20.62 -8.25 1.80
N PHE A 328 -21.53 -8.72 0.95
CA PHE A 328 -21.18 -9.05 -0.44
C PHE A 328 -20.70 -7.81 -1.18
N THR A 329 -21.45 -6.71 -1.09
CA THR A 329 -21.15 -5.47 -1.82
C THR A 329 -19.85 -4.82 -1.32
N VAL A 330 -19.62 -4.75 -0.01
CA VAL A 330 -18.37 -4.17 0.52
C VAL A 330 -17.15 -5.01 0.21
N THR A 331 -17.26 -6.35 0.21
CA THR A 331 -16.15 -7.23 -0.18
C THR A 331 -15.85 -7.11 -1.67
N PHE A 332 -16.87 -7.13 -2.52
CA PHE A 332 -16.71 -6.93 -3.97
C PHE A 332 -16.00 -5.61 -4.27
N MET A 333 -16.47 -4.52 -3.66
CA MET A 333 -15.86 -3.20 -3.84
C MET A 333 -14.43 -3.14 -3.31
N ALA A 334 -14.15 -3.73 -2.14
CA ALA A 334 -12.80 -3.75 -1.60
C ALA A 334 -11.81 -4.51 -2.50
N MET A 335 -12.21 -5.63 -3.11
CA MET A 335 -11.37 -6.35 -4.08
C MET A 335 -11.09 -5.51 -5.33
N ILE A 336 -12.12 -4.86 -5.87
CA ILE A 336 -12.01 -4.00 -7.06
C ILE A 336 -11.11 -2.80 -6.78
N ILE A 337 -11.27 -2.16 -5.62
CA ILE A 337 -10.46 -0.99 -5.22
C ILE A 337 -8.99 -1.37 -5.06
N VAL A 338 -8.67 -2.53 -4.45
CA VAL A 338 -7.28 -2.99 -4.34
C VAL A 338 -6.67 -3.20 -5.73
N PHE A 339 -7.42 -3.81 -6.65
CA PHE A 339 -6.95 -4.00 -8.03
C PHE A 339 -6.83 -2.67 -8.80
N GLY A 340 -7.78 -1.75 -8.62
CA GLY A 340 -7.77 -0.44 -9.24
C GLY A 340 -6.61 0.43 -8.78
N HIS A 341 -6.26 0.40 -7.50
CA HIS A 341 -5.07 1.10 -7.03
C HIS A 341 -3.77 0.36 -7.35
N TRP A 342 -3.79 -0.95 -7.55
CA TRP A 342 -2.64 -1.64 -8.14
C TRP A 342 -2.42 -1.20 -9.60
N LEU A 343 -3.48 -1.03 -10.39
CA LEU A 343 -3.38 -0.40 -11.72
C LEU A 343 -2.96 1.07 -11.67
N ASP A 344 -3.32 1.79 -10.61
CA ASP A 344 -2.90 3.17 -10.36
C ASP A 344 -1.37 3.26 -10.18
N PHE A 345 -0.79 2.43 -9.31
CA PHE A 345 0.66 2.34 -9.15
C PHE A 345 1.35 1.83 -10.42
N PHE A 346 0.77 0.87 -11.13
CA PHE A 346 1.27 0.41 -12.44
C PHE A 346 1.43 1.59 -13.40
N GLN A 347 0.45 2.49 -13.45
CA GLN A 347 0.48 3.66 -14.32
C GLN A 347 1.45 4.75 -13.84
N MET A 348 1.73 4.85 -12.54
CA MET A 348 2.75 5.77 -12.03
C MET A 348 4.15 5.34 -12.49
N GLU A 349 4.44 4.03 -12.45
CA GLU A 349 5.79 3.50 -12.58
C GLU A 349 6.16 2.98 -13.99
N MET A 350 5.28 2.25 -14.66
CA MET A 350 5.59 1.54 -15.92
C MET A 350 5.88 2.44 -17.13
N PRO A 351 5.17 3.58 -17.34
CA PRO A 351 5.36 4.37 -18.56
C PRO A 351 6.75 4.98 -18.73
N GLY A 352 7.46 5.26 -17.64
CA GLY A 352 8.82 5.80 -17.70
C GLY A 352 9.80 4.80 -18.33
N PRO A 353 10.01 3.62 -17.72
CA PRO A 353 11.01 2.66 -18.20
C PRO A 353 10.59 1.88 -19.44
N LEU A 354 9.30 1.57 -19.62
CA LEU A 354 8.83 0.70 -20.70
C LEU A 354 8.28 1.46 -21.93
N GLY A 355 8.02 2.76 -21.80
CA GLY A 355 7.43 3.55 -22.88
C GLY A 355 6.20 2.86 -23.47
N ALA A 356 6.18 2.65 -24.80
CA ALA A 356 5.05 2.04 -25.48
C ALA A 356 4.93 0.51 -25.34
N HIS A 357 5.97 -0.18 -24.85
CA HIS A 357 6.07 -1.64 -24.86
C HIS A 357 5.50 -2.30 -23.61
N TRP A 358 4.35 -1.82 -23.15
CA TRP A 358 3.68 -2.38 -21.98
C TRP A 358 2.69 -3.47 -22.35
N HIS A 359 2.56 -4.45 -21.47
CA HIS A 359 1.52 -5.46 -21.52
C HIS A 359 1.26 -6.03 -20.14
N LEU A 360 0.00 -6.36 -19.86
CA LEU A 360 -0.39 -7.12 -18.69
C LEU A 360 -0.36 -8.60 -19.03
N GLY A 361 0.76 -9.26 -18.77
CA GLY A 361 0.98 -10.65 -19.05
C GLY A 361 0.92 -11.55 -17.81
N TRP A 362 1.35 -12.79 -18.01
CA TRP A 362 1.44 -13.80 -16.95
C TRP A 362 2.41 -13.40 -15.83
N TYR A 363 3.42 -12.59 -16.14
CA TYR A 363 4.45 -12.19 -15.17
C TYR A 363 3.91 -11.15 -14.18
N GLU A 364 3.25 -10.09 -14.67
CA GLU A 364 2.65 -9.03 -13.84
C GLU A 364 1.62 -9.61 -12.87
N ILE A 365 0.69 -10.42 -13.41
CA ILE A 365 -0.38 -11.04 -12.63
C ILE A 365 0.16 -12.14 -11.72
N GLY A 366 1.16 -12.90 -12.17
CA GLY A 366 1.80 -13.95 -11.39
C GLY A 366 2.53 -13.40 -10.16
N ILE A 367 3.33 -12.34 -10.32
CA ILE A 367 3.99 -11.66 -9.20
C ILE A 367 2.96 -11.03 -8.27
N PHE A 368 1.95 -10.34 -8.80
CA PHE A 368 0.87 -9.77 -7.98
C PHE A 368 0.15 -10.84 -7.13
N ALA A 369 -0.22 -11.97 -7.75
CA ALA A 369 -0.79 -13.12 -7.05
C ALA A 369 0.14 -13.65 -5.96
N GLY A 370 1.45 -13.75 -6.24
CA GLY A 370 2.49 -14.11 -5.28
C GLY A 370 2.50 -13.23 -4.04
N PHE A 371 2.48 -11.90 -4.23
CA PHE A 371 2.45 -10.94 -3.13
C PHE A 371 1.13 -11.00 -2.35
N ILE A 372 -0.03 -11.19 -3.01
CA ILE A 372 -1.30 -11.44 -2.30
C ILE A 372 -1.20 -12.69 -1.44
N GLY A 373 -0.66 -13.79 -1.99
CA GLY A 373 -0.45 -15.03 -1.24
C GLY A 373 0.42 -14.83 -0.02
N LEU A 374 1.55 -14.13 -0.19
CA LEU A 374 2.47 -13.78 0.90
C LEU A 374 1.79 -12.91 1.95
N PHE A 375 1.00 -11.93 1.54
CA PHE A 375 0.22 -11.06 2.42
C PHE A 375 -0.79 -11.85 3.24
N ILE A 376 -1.58 -12.71 2.60
CA ILE A 376 -2.56 -13.55 3.30
C ILE A 376 -1.83 -14.45 4.30
N PHE A 377 -0.74 -15.10 3.91
CA PHE A 377 0.02 -15.99 4.78
C PHE A 377 0.60 -15.26 6.00
N ALA A 378 1.31 -14.15 5.77
CA ALA A 378 1.96 -13.38 6.83
C ALA A 378 0.95 -12.78 7.81
N VAL A 379 -0.16 -12.22 7.32
CA VAL A 379 -1.21 -11.65 8.16
C VAL A 379 -1.96 -12.74 8.92
N SER A 380 -2.28 -13.89 8.29
CA SER A 380 -2.89 -15.04 8.97
C SER A 380 -2.04 -15.52 10.15
N LYS A 381 -0.74 -15.72 9.91
CA LYS A 381 0.22 -16.16 10.93
C LYS A 381 0.36 -15.14 12.05
N SER A 382 0.28 -13.86 11.70
CA SER A 382 0.31 -12.76 12.66
C SER A 382 -0.96 -12.74 13.52
N LEU A 383 -2.15 -12.88 12.93
CA LEU A 383 -3.42 -12.91 13.66
C LEU A 383 -3.55 -14.14 14.58
N ALA A 384 -3.08 -15.31 14.13
CA ALA A 384 -3.20 -16.56 14.90
C ALA A 384 -2.40 -16.59 16.21
N LYS A 385 -1.39 -15.71 16.36
CA LYS A 385 -0.50 -15.70 17.53
C LYS A 385 -1.16 -15.17 18.81
N HIS A 386 -2.20 -14.34 18.72
CA HIS A 386 -2.82 -13.69 19.87
C HIS A 386 -4.35 -13.60 19.75
N SER A 387 -5.00 -13.20 20.85
CA SER A 387 -6.45 -12.95 20.88
C SER A 387 -6.84 -11.84 19.90
N LEU A 388 -7.96 -12.03 19.20
CA LEU A 388 -8.53 -11.02 18.29
C LEU A 388 -9.23 -9.88 19.03
N VAL A 389 -9.60 -10.08 20.30
CA VAL A 389 -10.30 -9.09 21.12
C VAL A 389 -9.32 -8.41 22.06
N THR A 390 -9.33 -7.07 22.08
CA THR A 390 -8.58 -6.24 23.04
C THR A 390 -9.35 -6.10 24.35
N SER A 391 -9.07 -6.97 25.33
CA SER A 391 -9.87 -7.07 26.56
C SER A 391 -9.73 -5.89 27.53
N ASN A 392 -8.61 -5.15 27.49
CA ASN A 392 -8.32 -4.09 28.47
C ASN A 392 -8.27 -2.69 27.83
N ASN A 393 -8.96 -2.50 26.70
CA ASN A 393 -9.07 -1.19 26.06
C ASN A 393 -10.13 -0.34 26.79
N PRO A 394 -9.81 0.92 27.21
CA PRO A 394 -10.79 1.82 27.81
C PRO A 394 -12.07 2.01 26.99
N LEU A 395 -11.95 1.99 25.66
CA LEU A 395 -13.04 2.22 24.71
C LEU A 395 -13.79 0.93 24.34
N LEU A 396 -13.49 -0.21 24.98
CA LEU A 396 -14.14 -1.48 24.64
C LEU A 396 -15.66 -1.44 24.90
N LYS A 397 -16.11 -0.77 25.96
CA LYS A 397 -17.53 -0.71 26.31
C LYS A 397 -18.36 0.03 25.26
N GLU A 398 -17.91 1.20 24.82
CA GLU A 398 -18.59 1.98 23.77
C GLU A 398 -18.61 1.23 22.43
N THR A 399 -17.54 0.50 22.12
CA THR A 399 -17.41 -0.30 20.90
C THR A 399 -18.48 -1.40 20.82
N ILE A 400 -18.78 -2.06 21.95
CA ILE A 400 -19.78 -3.14 22.00
C ILE A 400 -21.19 -2.61 21.72
N ILE A 401 -21.50 -1.39 22.17
CA ILE A 401 -22.80 -0.75 21.98
C ILE A 401 -22.85 0.17 20.75
N HIS A 402 -21.83 0.13 19.89
CA HIS A 402 -21.63 1.08 18.79
C HIS A 402 -22.81 1.09 17.79
N GLN A 403 -23.32 2.29 17.52
CA GLN A 403 -24.36 2.58 16.52
C GLN A 403 -23.99 3.84 15.71
N SER A 404 -24.22 3.82 14.39
CA SER A 404 -23.66 4.78 13.41
C SER A 404 -24.64 5.23 12.31
#